data_AF-A0A7V1RCQ0-F1
#
_entry.id   AF-A0A7V1RCQ0-F1
#
_cell.length_a   1.000
_cell.length_b   1.000
_cell.length_c   1.000
_cell.angle_alpha   90.00
_cell.angle_beta   90.00
_cell.angle_gamma   90.00
#
_symmetry.space_group_name_H-M   'P 1'
#
loop_
_entity.id
_entity.type
_entity.pdbx_description
1 polymer ?
#
loop_
_entity_poly.entity_id
_entity_poly.type
_entity_poly.pdbx_seq_one_letter_code
_entity_poly.pdbx_strand_id
1 'polypeptide(L)'
;MPAPTTDQILDALRVVQDPDLHRDIVTLGFVKDVRVTGASVALKIELTTPACPVKDQLRDQVRAVVAALPGVQAVQVEMSAQVRAEQRTGPLIPGVKHVVAVASGKGGVGKSTVAVNLAVALAQTGARVGLLDSDIYGPSIPLMMGAEEGPELVGENTILPVEKHGVKLMSIGFFLEEGKA
;
A
#
# COMPACT_ATOMS: atom_id res chain seq x y z
N MET A 1 -9.88 -41.18 -16.70
CA MET A 1 -8.57 -40.54 -16.93
C MET A 1 -7.96 -40.23 -15.58
N PRO A 2 -6.63 -40.35 -15.41
CA PRO A 2 -5.98 -40.02 -14.14
C PRO A 2 -6.18 -38.53 -13.81
N ALA A 3 -6.20 -38.21 -12.52
CA ALA A 3 -6.24 -36.83 -12.04
C ALA A 3 -4.98 -36.07 -12.48
N PRO A 4 -5.07 -34.76 -12.81
CA PRO A 4 -3.89 -33.99 -13.16
C PRO A 4 -2.95 -33.83 -11.97
N THR A 5 -1.65 -33.81 -12.22
CA THR A 5 -0.65 -33.56 -11.18
C THR A 5 -0.55 -32.07 -10.87
N THR A 6 0.02 -31.73 -9.70
CA THR A 6 0.32 -30.33 -9.34
C THR A 6 1.18 -29.64 -10.38
N ASP A 7 2.19 -30.33 -10.92
CA ASP A 7 3.08 -29.76 -11.95
C ASP A 7 2.34 -29.46 -13.25
N GLN A 8 1.41 -30.35 -13.66
CA GLN A 8 0.56 -30.11 -14.84
C GLN A 8 -0.35 -28.89 -14.66
N ILE A 9 -0.87 -28.68 -13.44
CA ILE A 9 -1.67 -27.50 -13.11
C ILE A 9 -0.81 -26.23 -13.16
N LEU A 10 0.40 -26.26 -12.56
CA LEU A 10 1.30 -25.12 -12.58
C LEU A 10 1.75 -24.76 -13.99
N ASP A 11 2.10 -25.74 -14.82
CA ASP A 11 2.51 -25.47 -16.20
C ASP A 11 1.36 -24.91 -17.05
N ALA A 12 0.13 -25.41 -16.85
CA ALA A 12 -1.05 -24.85 -17.51
C ALA A 12 -1.30 -23.39 -17.11
N LEU A 13 -1.08 -23.05 -15.83
CA LEU A 13 -1.30 -21.70 -15.30
C LEU A 13 -0.27 -20.65 -15.74
N ARG A 14 0.85 -21.04 -16.39
CA ARG A 14 1.85 -20.09 -16.92
C ARG A 14 1.31 -19.18 -18.02
N VAL A 15 0.18 -19.54 -18.65
CA VAL A 15 -0.46 -18.69 -19.66
C VAL A 15 -1.20 -17.49 -19.05
N VAL A 16 -1.50 -17.56 -17.75
CA VAL A 16 -2.23 -16.50 -17.05
C VAL A 16 -1.25 -15.42 -16.63
N GLN A 17 -1.38 -14.25 -17.24
CA GLN A 17 -0.52 -13.08 -17.02
C GLN A 17 -1.13 -12.14 -15.98
N ASP A 18 -0.29 -11.62 -15.09
CA ASP A 18 -0.68 -10.49 -14.25
C ASP A 18 -0.73 -9.20 -15.08
N PRO A 19 -1.84 -8.45 -15.06
CA PRO A 19 -2.03 -7.26 -15.90
C PRO A 19 -1.12 -6.09 -15.51
N ASP A 20 -0.68 -6.03 -14.24
CA ASP A 20 0.10 -4.93 -13.70
C ASP A 20 1.62 -5.20 -13.85
N LEU A 21 2.03 -6.46 -13.65
CA LEU A 21 3.43 -6.89 -13.66
C LEU A 21 3.87 -7.51 -14.99
N HIS A 22 2.93 -7.73 -15.93
CA HIS A 22 3.16 -8.31 -17.26
C HIS A 22 3.98 -9.60 -17.23
N ARG A 23 3.76 -10.42 -16.21
CA ARG A 23 4.49 -11.67 -15.95
C ARG A 23 3.53 -12.72 -15.42
N ASP A 24 3.84 -13.99 -15.64
CA ASP A 24 2.92 -15.07 -15.31
C ASP A 24 2.78 -15.28 -13.79
N ILE A 25 1.58 -15.63 -13.35
CA ILE A 25 1.22 -15.79 -11.94
C ILE A 25 2.01 -16.90 -11.22
N VAL A 26 2.58 -17.85 -11.98
CA VAL A 26 3.37 -18.97 -11.45
C VAL A 26 4.78 -18.48 -11.13
N THR A 27 5.43 -17.79 -12.07
CA THR A 27 6.75 -17.19 -11.88
C THR A 27 6.74 -16.08 -10.83
N LEU A 28 5.63 -15.32 -10.73
CA LEU A 28 5.42 -14.36 -9.65
C LEU A 28 5.16 -15.02 -8.28
N GLY A 29 4.93 -16.34 -8.26
CA GLY A 29 4.70 -17.11 -7.05
C GLY A 29 3.38 -16.79 -6.37
N PHE A 30 2.38 -16.33 -7.12
CA PHE A 30 1.03 -16.02 -6.62
C PHE A 30 0.19 -17.28 -6.40
N VAL A 31 0.49 -18.36 -7.12
CA VAL A 31 -0.17 -19.65 -6.91
C VAL A 31 0.34 -20.29 -5.61
N LYS A 32 -0.58 -20.56 -4.69
CA LYS A 32 -0.37 -21.18 -3.37
C LYS A 32 -1.34 -22.34 -3.16
N ASP A 33 -0.98 -23.25 -2.25
CA ASP A 33 -1.85 -24.30 -1.73
C ASP A 33 -2.62 -25.11 -2.78
N VAL A 34 -1.93 -25.57 -3.84
CA VAL A 34 -2.55 -26.42 -4.87
C VAL A 34 -2.83 -27.81 -4.29
N ARG A 35 -4.09 -28.19 -4.24
CA ARG A 35 -4.58 -29.49 -3.77
C ARG A 35 -5.40 -30.16 -4.85
N VAL A 36 -5.07 -31.42 -5.13
CA VAL A 36 -5.82 -32.27 -6.07
C VAL A 36 -6.44 -33.41 -5.28
N THR A 37 -7.75 -33.59 -5.38
CA THR A 37 -8.50 -34.67 -4.72
C THR A 37 -9.41 -35.33 -5.74
N GLY A 38 -8.93 -36.46 -6.30
CA GLY A 38 -9.62 -37.11 -7.41
C GLY A 38 -9.75 -36.15 -8.60
N ALA A 39 -10.99 -35.87 -9.01
CA ALA A 39 -11.28 -34.95 -10.12
C ALA A 39 -11.48 -33.48 -9.69
N SER A 40 -11.30 -33.16 -8.40
CA SER A 40 -11.45 -31.81 -7.86
C SER A 40 -10.10 -31.15 -7.63
N VAL A 41 -9.96 -29.91 -8.07
CA VAL A 41 -8.76 -29.08 -7.87
C VAL A 41 -9.12 -27.87 -7.02
N ALA A 42 -8.37 -27.64 -5.95
CA ALA A 42 -8.44 -26.43 -5.14
C ALA A 42 -7.10 -25.73 -5.16
N LEU A 43 -7.10 -24.41 -5.33
CA LEU A 43 -5.87 -23.60 -5.34
C LEU A 43 -6.15 -22.20 -4.80
N LYS A 44 -5.11 -21.58 -4.27
CA LYS A 44 -5.16 -20.21 -3.74
C LYS A 44 -4.29 -19.30 -4.59
N ILE A 45 -4.83 -18.14 -4.97
CA ILE A 45 -4.08 -17.08 -5.64
C ILE A 45 -3.90 -15.94 -4.66
N GLU A 46 -2.65 -15.65 -4.30
CA GLU A 46 -2.26 -14.58 -3.38
C GLU A 46 -1.66 -13.41 -4.16
N LEU A 47 -2.43 -12.34 -4.31
CA LEU A 47 -2.02 -11.11 -4.99
C LEU A 47 -1.24 -10.16 -4.08
N THR A 48 -0.46 -9.27 -4.68
CA THR A 48 0.34 -8.24 -3.98
C THR A 48 -0.48 -7.05 -3.49
N THR A 49 -1.67 -6.80 -4.06
CA THR A 49 -2.55 -5.71 -3.64
C THR A 49 -4.03 -6.15 -3.56
N PRO A 50 -4.79 -5.65 -2.57
CA PRO A 50 -6.21 -6.00 -2.41
C PRO A 50 -7.14 -5.25 -3.37
N ALA A 51 -6.65 -4.19 -4.01
CA ALA A 51 -7.49 -3.23 -4.74
C ALA A 51 -7.60 -3.54 -6.24
N CYS A 52 -7.04 -4.66 -6.73
CA CYS A 52 -7.03 -4.94 -8.16
C CYS A 52 -8.46 -5.25 -8.65
N PRO A 53 -9.08 -4.39 -9.50
CA PRO A 53 -10.40 -4.63 -10.08
C PRO A 53 -10.42 -5.88 -10.99
N VAL A 54 -9.25 -6.39 -11.34
CA VAL A 54 -9.03 -7.53 -12.22
C VAL A 54 -9.04 -8.87 -11.45
N LYS A 55 -9.26 -8.85 -10.12
CA LYS A 55 -9.33 -10.04 -9.27
C LYS A 55 -10.33 -11.08 -9.78
N ASP A 56 -11.50 -10.63 -10.23
CA ASP A 56 -12.55 -11.52 -10.74
C ASP A 56 -12.17 -12.10 -12.11
N GLN A 57 -11.62 -11.28 -13.01
CA GLN A 57 -11.16 -11.73 -14.32
C GLN A 57 -10.01 -12.75 -14.20
N LEU A 58 -9.05 -12.51 -13.31
CA LEU A 58 -7.95 -13.43 -13.06
C LEU A 58 -8.47 -14.76 -12.49
N ARG A 59 -9.41 -14.72 -11.53
CA ARG A 59 -10.07 -15.92 -11.01
C ARG A 59 -10.73 -16.72 -12.12
N ASP A 60 -11.45 -16.06 -13.02
CA ASP A 60 -12.20 -16.72 -14.08
C ASP A 60 -11.26 -17.31 -15.15
N GLN A 61 -10.16 -16.63 -15.48
CA GLN A 61 -9.11 -17.16 -16.35
C GLN A 61 -8.42 -18.40 -15.75
N VAL A 62 -8.02 -18.33 -14.48
CA VAL A 62 -7.42 -19.44 -13.74
C VAL A 62 -8.39 -20.63 -13.71
N ARG A 63 -9.66 -20.38 -13.41
CA ARG A 63 -10.69 -21.43 -13.40
C ARG A 63 -10.87 -22.06 -14.77
N ALA A 64 -10.91 -21.27 -15.85
CA ALA A 64 -11.06 -21.76 -17.21
C ALA A 64 -9.88 -22.63 -17.65
N VAL A 65 -8.65 -22.20 -17.36
CA VAL A 65 -7.42 -22.94 -17.69
C VAL A 65 -7.37 -24.28 -16.97
N VAL A 66 -7.68 -24.31 -15.67
CA VAL A 66 -7.65 -25.55 -14.87
C VAL A 66 -8.80 -26.48 -15.25
N ALA A 67 -9.99 -25.94 -15.54
CA ALA A 67 -11.14 -26.74 -15.96
C ALA A 67 -10.95 -27.39 -17.33
N ALA A 68 -10.09 -26.84 -18.19
CA ALA A 68 -9.74 -27.42 -19.49
C ALA A 68 -8.78 -28.62 -19.38
N LEU A 69 -8.20 -28.88 -18.20
CA LEU A 69 -7.29 -30.01 -18.01
C LEU A 69 -8.04 -31.35 -18.01
N PRO A 70 -7.50 -32.39 -18.68
CA PRO A 70 -8.09 -33.71 -18.66
C PRO A 70 -8.23 -34.26 -17.23
N GLY A 71 -9.43 -34.75 -16.89
CA GLY A 71 -9.70 -35.36 -15.58
C GLY A 71 -10.19 -34.39 -14.51
N VAL A 72 -10.30 -33.08 -14.80
CA VAL A 72 -10.88 -32.09 -13.87
C VAL A 72 -12.40 -32.02 -14.05
N GLN A 73 -13.15 -32.09 -12.94
CA GLN A 73 -14.60 -31.92 -12.90
C GLN A 73 -15.03 -30.72 -12.06
N ALA A 74 -14.23 -30.34 -11.07
CA ALA A 74 -14.51 -29.20 -10.20
C ALA A 74 -13.23 -28.42 -9.92
N VAL A 75 -13.35 -27.08 -9.94
CA VAL A 75 -12.25 -26.16 -9.64
C VAL A 75 -12.73 -25.15 -8.60
N GLN A 76 -11.99 -25.04 -7.50
CA GLN A 76 -12.17 -24.02 -6.47
C GLN A 76 -10.94 -23.12 -6.46
N VAL A 77 -11.17 -21.80 -6.61
CA VAL A 77 -10.11 -20.79 -6.60
C VAL A 77 -10.39 -19.82 -5.46
N GLU A 78 -9.54 -19.85 -4.44
CA GLU A 78 -9.56 -18.87 -3.36
C GLU A 78 -8.65 -17.70 -3.73
N MET A 79 -9.17 -16.48 -3.66
CA MET A 79 -8.41 -15.28 -4.00
C MET A 79 -8.12 -14.47 -2.73
N SER A 80 -6.85 -14.41 -2.31
CA SER A 80 -6.37 -13.59 -1.20
C SER A 80 -5.44 -12.48 -1.70
N ALA A 81 -5.19 -11.50 -0.84
CA ALA A 81 -4.14 -10.51 -1.08
C ALA A 81 -3.29 -10.40 0.17
N GLN A 82 -1.97 -10.45 -0.01
CA GLN A 82 -1.02 -10.05 1.01
C GLN A 82 -0.17 -8.91 0.46
N VAL A 83 -0.31 -7.74 1.07
CA VAL A 83 0.62 -6.64 0.86
C VAL A 83 1.92 -7.05 1.53
N ARG A 84 2.84 -7.63 0.75
CA ARG A 84 4.20 -7.83 1.21
C ARG A 84 4.83 -6.45 1.36
N ALA A 85 5.00 -6.01 2.60
CA ALA A 85 5.91 -4.91 2.87
C ALA A 85 7.27 -5.33 2.29
N GLU A 86 7.85 -4.51 1.40
CA GLU A 86 9.26 -4.64 1.06
C GLU A 86 10.03 -4.81 2.38
N GLN A 87 10.94 -5.79 2.42
CA GLN A 87 11.91 -5.92 3.52
C GLN A 87 12.86 -4.73 3.46
N ARG A 88 12.35 -3.54 3.79
CA ARG A 88 13.16 -2.40 4.17
C ARG A 88 13.83 -2.80 5.48
N THR A 89 15.14 -2.65 5.54
CA THR A 89 15.96 -2.89 6.72
C THR A 89 15.52 -1.94 7.83
N GLY A 90 14.52 -2.36 8.60
CA GLY A 90 13.95 -1.60 9.70
C GLY A 90 13.04 -0.42 9.27
N PRO A 91 12.19 0.05 10.19
CA PRO A 91 11.43 1.28 9.96
C PRO A 91 12.38 2.48 9.93
N LEU A 92 12.22 3.36 8.93
CA LEU A 92 12.98 4.63 8.82
C LEU A 92 12.87 5.48 10.10
N ILE A 93 11.73 5.39 10.77
CA ILE A 93 11.45 6.05 12.05
C ILE A 93 10.87 5.00 13.00
N PRO A 94 11.49 4.72 14.15
CA PRO A 94 10.96 3.77 15.12
C PRO A 94 9.50 4.06 15.49
N GLY A 95 8.64 3.02 15.46
CA GLY A 95 7.22 3.15 15.77
C GLY A 95 6.32 3.64 14.62
N VAL A 96 6.90 4.06 13.48
CA VAL A 96 6.15 4.48 12.29
C VAL A 96 6.05 3.33 11.28
N LYS A 97 4.81 2.90 10.97
CA LYS A 97 4.55 1.79 10.05
C LYS A 97 4.76 2.16 8.58
N HIS A 98 4.43 3.39 8.21
CA HIS A 98 4.47 3.88 6.83
C HIS A 98 5.02 5.31 6.79
N VAL A 99 5.95 5.56 5.88
CA VAL A 99 6.52 6.89 5.63
C VAL A 99 6.25 7.27 4.18
N VAL A 100 5.55 8.37 3.97
CA VAL A 100 5.25 8.92 2.65
C VAL A 100 6.02 10.21 2.49
N ALA A 101 6.94 10.24 1.52
CA ALA A 101 7.69 11.45 1.19
C ALA A 101 6.93 12.25 0.12
N VAL A 102 6.63 13.51 0.43
CA VAL A 102 6.03 14.46 -0.52
C VAL A 102 7.06 15.55 -0.82
N ALA A 103 7.62 15.53 -2.03
CA ALA A 103 8.71 16.42 -2.43
C ALA A 103 8.40 17.13 -3.75
N SER A 104 8.99 18.31 -3.93
CA SER A 104 8.98 19.07 -5.19
C SER A 104 10.30 19.82 -5.34
N GLY A 105 10.79 19.97 -6.57
CA GLY A 105 11.93 20.84 -6.89
C GLY A 105 11.55 22.28 -7.24
N LYS A 106 10.26 22.64 -7.19
CA LYS A 106 9.74 23.96 -7.58
C LYS A 106 8.67 24.46 -6.62
N GLY A 107 8.64 25.77 -6.39
CA GLY A 107 7.58 26.46 -5.64
C GLY A 107 6.24 26.44 -6.40
N GLY A 108 5.13 26.45 -5.66
CA GLY A 108 3.79 26.61 -6.24
C GLY A 108 3.16 25.39 -6.91
N VAL A 109 3.81 24.23 -6.94
CA VAL A 109 3.26 23.01 -7.58
C VAL A 109 2.19 22.26 -6.77
N GLY A 110 1.83 22.78 -5.59
CA GLY A 110 0.85 22.14 -4.71
C GLY A 110 1.39 21.09 -3.74
N LYS A 111 2.71 21.03 -3.51
CA LYS A 111 3.35 20.10 -2.54
C LYS A 111 2.67 20.11 -1.17
N SER A 112 2.51 21.29 -0.58
CA SER A 112 1.90 21.47 0.75
C SER A 112 0.42 21.09 0.73
N THR A 113 -0.29 21.45 -0.34
CA THR A 113 -1.70 21.06 -0.57
C THR A 113 -1.88 19.56 -0.58
N VAL A 114 -1.05 18.83 -1.32
CA VAL A 114 -1.11 17.37 -1.38
C VAL A 114 -0.74 16.77 -0.01
N ALA A 115 0.31 17.26 0.64
CA ALA A 115 0.76 16.75 1.94
C ALA A 115 -0.32 16.90 3.03
N VAL A 116 -0.92 18.10 3.14
CA VAL A 116 -1.98 18.40 4.12
C VAL A 116 -3.22 17.55 3.85
N ASN A 117 -3.73 17.54 2.61
CA ASN A 117 -4.96 16.80 2.31
C ASN A 117 -4.77 15.29 2.48
N LEU A 118 -3.60 14.76 2.09
CA LEU A 118 -3.30 13.35 2.30
C LEU A 118 -3.25 13.01 3.79
N ALA A 119 -2.59 13.83 4.61
CA ALA A 119 -2.50 13.60 6.05
C ALA A 119 -3.89 13.61 6.73
N VAL A 120 -4.71 14.61 6.41
CA VAL A 120 -6.07 14.73 6.97
C VAL A 120 -6.97 13.59 6.50
N ALA A 121 -6.92 13.22 5.21
CA ALA A 121 -7.70 12.11 4.69
C ALA A 121 -7.32 10.78 5.37
N LEU A 122 -6.01 10.53 5.58
CA LEU A 122 -5.55 9.34 6.30
C LEU A 122 -6.04 9.35 7.76
N ALA A 123 -5.97 10.49 8.45
CA ALA A 123 -6.48 10.62 9.81
C ALA A 123 -7.98 10.33 9.90
N GLN A 124 -8.77 10.80 8.92
CA GLN A 124 -10.21 10.54 8.82
C GLN A 124 -10.56 9.05 8.61
N THR A 125 -9.64 8.24 8.08
CA THR A 125 -9.81 6.78 8.01
C THR A 125 -9.48 6.06 9.33
N GLY A 126 -9.11 6.80 10.38
CA GLY A 126 -8.75 6.26 11.70
C GLY A 126 -7.26 5.94 11.86
N ALA A 127 -6.41 6.32 10.91
CA ALA A 127 -4.97 6.16 11.03
C ALA A 127 -4.39 7.16 12.06
N ARG A 128 -3.32 6.75 12.76
CA ARG A 128 -2.48 7.69 13.55
C ARG A 128 -1.50 8.36 12.59
N VAL A 129 -1.66 9.66 12.38
CA VAL A 129 -0.91 10.41 11.36
C VAL A 129 -0.06 11.50 12.00
N GLY A 130 1.18 11.59 11.54
CA GLY A 130 2.07 12.73 11.76
C GLY A 130 2.41 13.41 10.44
N LEU A 131 2.44 14.74 10.43
CA LEU A 131 2.87 15.57 9.31
C LEU A 131 4.11 16.37 9.74
N LEU A 132 5.22 16.18 9.01
CA LEU A 132 6.47 16.88 9.23
C LEU A 132 6.80 17.73 8.02
N ASP A 133 6.98 19.03 8.23
CA ASP A 133 7.29 20.02 7.21
C ASP A 133 8.68 20.63 7.42
N SER A 134 9.51 20.54 6.39
CA SER A 134 10.88 21.07 6.38
C SER A 134 11.06 22.15 5.29
N ASP A 135 9.98 22.73 4.76
CA ASP A 135 10.05 23.77 3.73
C ASP A 135 10.36 25.13 4.35
N ILE A 136 11.65 25.50 4.38
CA ILE A 136 12.12 26.77 4.94
C ILE A 136 11.68 27.98 4.10
N TYR A 137 11.50 27.82 2.79
CA TYR A 137 11.27 28.93 1.86
C TYR A 137 9.79 29.27 1.67
N GLY A 138 8.88 28.40 2.09
CA GLY A 138 7.44 28.63 1.96
C GLY A 138 6.62 27.77 2.92
N PRO A 139 6.84 27.88 4.24
CA PRO A 139 6.18 27.06 5.26
C PRO A 139 4.69 27.42 5.36
N SER A 140 3.91 26.89 4.43
CA SER A 140 2.47 27.14 4.28
C SER A 140 1.63 26.20 5.14
N ILE A 141 2.22 25.11 5.65
CA ILE A 141 1.47 24.05 6.32
C ILE A 141 0.82 24.52 7.63
N PRO A 142 1.48 25.27 8.53
CA PRO A 142 0.84 25.80 9.73
C PRO A 142 -0.43 26.63 9.41
N LEU A 143 -0.32 27.54 8.44
CA LEU A 143 -1.42 28.36 7.97
C LEU A 143 -2.56 27.51 7.38
N MET A 144 -2.23 26.56 6.51
CA MET A 144 -3.23 25.67 5.88
C MET A 144 -3.96 24.78 6.90
N MET A 145 -3.31 24.45 8.02
CA MET A 145 -3.87 23.62 9.09
C MET A 145 -4.60 24.44 10.16
N GLY A 146 -4.65 25.79 10.05
CA GLY A 146 -5.22 26.66 11.08
C GLY A 146 -4.50 26.52 12.42
N ALA A 147 -3.18 26.32 12.38
CA ALA A 147 -2.30 26.16 13.53
C ALA A 147 -1.63 27.51 13.84
N GLU A 148 -2.30 28.32 14.66
CA GLU A 148 -1.78 29.60 15.17
C GLU A 148 -0.79 29.38 16.33
N GLU A 149 -1.02 28.34 17.12
CA GLU A 149 -0.15 27.95 18.23
C GLU A 149 0.99 27.07 17.71
N GLY A 150 2.20 27.37 18.19
CA GLY A 150 3.40 26.57 17.92
C GLY A 150 3.50 25.33 18.81
N PRO A 151 4.46 24.44 18.54
CA PRO A 151 4.67 23.26 19.35
C PRO A 151 5.23 23.63 20.72
N GLU A 152 4.89 22.84 21.73
CA GLU A 152 5.31 23.09 23.12
C GLU A 152 6.57 22.30 23.47
N LEU A 153 7.53 22.94 24.15
CA LEU A 153 8.66 22.23 24.73
C LEU A 153 8.28 21.66 26.09
N VAL A 154 8.44 20.35 26.27
CA VAL A 154 8.19 19.65 27.54
C VAL A 154 9.50 19.04 28.03
N GLY A 155 9.96 19.54 29.19
CA GLY A 155 11.28 19.19 29.72
C GLY A 155 12.41 19.76 28.85
N GLU A 156 13.56 19.08 28.80
CA GLU A 156 14.74 19.60 28.10
C GLU A 156 14.78 19.21 26.62
N ASN A 157 14.31 18.01 26.25
CA ASN A 157 14.54 17.43 24.91
C ASN A 157 13.28 16.89 24.21
N THR A 158 12.08 17.22 24.70
CA THR A 158 10.84 16.72 24.08
C THR A 158 9.99 17.87 23.57
N ILE A 159 9.63 17.82 22.30
CA ILE A 159 8.70 18.78 21.69
C ILE A 159 7.36 18.07 21.49
N LEU A 160 6.30 18.62 22.07
CA LEU A 160 4.94 18.21 21.79
C LEU A 160 4.47 18.86 20.48
N PRO A 161 4.08 18.05 19.48
CA PRO A 161 3.60 18.58 18.21
C PRO A 161 2.23 19.22 18.37
N VAL A 162 1.94 20.20 17.50
CA VAL A 162 0.62 20.80 17.39
C VAL A 162 -0.37 19.76 16.86
N GLU A 163 -1.57 19.67 17.40
CA GLU A 163 -2.59 18.74 16.91
C GLU A 163 -3.75 19.49 16.26
N LYS A 164 -4.00 19.22 14.97
CA LYS A 164 -5.13 19.77 14.20
C LYS A 164 -5.70 18.70 13.29
N HIS A 165 -7.03 18.65 13.17
CA HIS A 165 -7.73 17.70 12.30
C HIS A 165 -7.34 16.22 12.52
N GLY A 166 -6.98 15.82 13.74
CA GLY A 166 -6.50 14.47 14.06
C GLY A 166 -5.09 14.15 13.56
N VAL A 167 -4.33 15.17 13.13
CA VAL A 167 -2.96 15.07 12.65
C VAL A 167 -2.02 15.78 13.63
N LYS A 168 -0.95 15.09 14.02
CA LYS A 168 0.16 15.69 14.78
C LYS A 168 1.13 16.37 13.83
N LEU A 169 1.30 17.67 13.98
CA LEU A 169 2.00 18.56 13.07
C LEU A 169 3.29 19.09 13.69
N MET A 170 4.39 18.96 12.94
CA MET A 170 5.63 19.67 13.14
C MET A 170 6.02 20.39 11.86
N SER A 171 6.35 21.67 11.94
CA SER A 171 6.80 22.46 10.79
C SER A 171 7.90 23.42 11.24
N ILE A 172 8.89 23.63 10.36
CA ILE A 172 9.86 24.72 10.54
C ILE A 172 9.18 26.10 10.55
N GLY A 173 7.99 26.22 9.95
CA GLY A 173 7.18 27.43 9.96
C GLY A 173 6.83 27.96 11.35
N PHE A 174 6.74 27.10 12.36
CA PHE A 174 6.48 27.55 13.74
C PHE A 174 7.66 28.29 14.37
N PHE A 175 8.86 28.14 13.83
CA PHE A 175 10.09 28.74 14.36
C PHE A 175 10.58 29.92 13.50
N LEU A 176 9.85 30.26 12.43
CA LEU A 176 10.15 31.38 11.56
C LEU A 176 9.30 32.58 11.96
N GLU A 177 9.93 33.76 12.07
CA GLU A 177 9.22 35.00 12.41
C GLU A 177 8.26 35.40 11.29
N GLU A 178 7.07 35.87 11.64
CA GLU A 178 6.09 36.39 10.68
C GLU A 178 6.72 37.51 9.82
N GLY A 179 6.68 37.34 8.50
CA GLY A 179 7.14 38.36 7.54
C GLY A 179 8.58 38.22 7.04
N LYS A 180 9.29 37.12 7.33
CA LYS A 180 10.61 36.80 6.74
C LYS A 180 10.57 35.69 5.66
N ALA A 181 9.49 35.67 4.86
CA ALA A 181 9.36 34.81 3.67
C ALA A 181 9.54 35.62 2.38
#